data_AF-A0A920W0Z9-F1
#
_entry.id   AF-A0A920W0Z9-F1
#
_cell.length_a   1.000
_cell.length_b   1.000
_cell.length_c   1.000
_cell.angle_alpha   90.00
_cell.angle_beta   90.00
_cell.angle_gamma   90.00
#
_symmetry.space_group_name_H-M   'P 1'
#
loop_
_entity.id
_entity.type
_entity.pdbx_description
1 polymer ?
#
loop_
_entity_poly.entity_id
_entity_poly.type
_entity_poly.pdbx_seq_one_letter_code
_entity_poly.pdbx_strand_id
1 'polypeptide(L)'
;MKSLFFPPRNFRDELLDLDEAPYEEVRDSLSDVATVNRYLSGYRVLLHHAKKILRGHNVDRAFTVLDAATGSADQPIALAKLARKKGVPIQITAIDINAKMLKMAKDEIQQYPEIRLVQCDVLALPFRDNEFDFAINNLSLHHFKLG
;
A
#
# COMPACT_ATOMS: atom_id res chain seq x y z
N MET A 1 23.40 25.52 2.64
CA MET A 1 23.83 25.05 1.31
C MET A 1 22.67 24.32 0.67
N LYS A 2 22.22 24.71 -0.54
CA LYS A 2 21.23 23.93 -1.30
C LYS A 2 21.96 22.72 -1.91
N SER A 3 21.45 21.52 -1.69
CA SER A 3 21.97 20.31 -2.34
C SER A 3 21.77 20.44 -3.86
N LEU A 4 22.81 20.17 -4.66
CA LEU A 4 22.67 20.09 -6.12
C LEU A 4 22.05 18.76 -6.59
N PHE A 5 22.00 17.75 -5.71
CA PHE A 5 21.55 16.40 -6.07
C PHE A 5 20.09 16.13 -5.73
N PHE A 6 19.49 16.93 -4.86
CA PHE A 6 18.12 16.72 -4.41
C PHE A 6 17.38 18.06 -4.39
N PRO A 7 16.23 18.17 -5.09
CA PRO A 7 15.40 19.36 -4.98
C PRO A 7 14.99 19.57 -3.52
N PRO A 8 14.83 20.82 -3.06
CA PRO A 8 14.29 21.08 -1.73
C PRO A 8 12.90 20.45 -1.61
N ARG A 9 12.57 19.93 -0.42
CA ARG A 9 11.25 19.34 -0.16
C ARG A 9 10.18 20.39 -0.48
N ASN A 10 9.24 20.01 -1.35
CA ASN A 10 8.08 20.83 -1.67
C ASN A 10 6.97 20.52 -0.66
N PHE A 11 6.33 21.57 -0.14
CA PHE A 11 5.25 21.48 0.85
C PHE A 11 3.92 22.00 0.28
N ARG A 12 3.84 22.23 -1.03
CA ARG A 12 2.57 22.47 -1.69
C ARG A 12 1.71 21.21 -1.62
N ASP A 13 0.41 21.42 -1.55
CA ASP A 13 -0.55 20.33 -1.54
C ASP A 13 -0.39 19.46 -2.81
N GLU A 14 -0.45 18.15 -2.63
CA GLU A 14 -0.42 17.20 -3.72
C GLU A 14 -1.77 17.22 -4.44
N LEU A 15 -1.75 17.47 -5.76
CA LEU A 15 -2.98 17.60 -6.55
C LEU A 15 -3.86 16.34 -6.49
N LEU A 16 -3.24 15.16 -6.35
CA LEU A 16 -3.94 13.88 -6.25
C LEU A 16 -4.70 13.72 -4.91
N ASP A 17 -4.24 14.43 -3.87
CA ASP A 17 -4.87 14.46 -2.55
C ASP A 17 -6.02 15.48 -2.48
N LEU A 18 -6.05 16.44 -3.40
CA LEU A 18 -7.15 17.38 -3.53
C LEU A 18 -8.36 16.63 -4.12
N ASP A 19 -9.50 16.66 -3.42
CA ASP A 19 -10.73 15.97 -3.86
C ASP A 19 -11.41 16.65 -5.08
N GLU A 20 -10.68 17.51 -5.78
CA GLU A 20 -11.13 18.40 -6.84
C GLU A 20 -11.01 17.76 -8.24
N ALA A 21 -10.12 16.77 -8.41
CA ALA A 21 -9.87 16.13 -9.70
C ALA A 21 -10.99 15.14 -10.10
N PRO A 22 -11.35 15.08 -11.41
CA PRO A 22 -12.26 14.06 -11.93
C PRO A 22 -11.76 12.63 -11.67
N TYR A 23 -12.69 11.71 -11.40
CA TYR A 23 -12.37 10.32 -11.07
C TYR A 23 -11.48 9.62 -12.11
N GLU A 24 -11.76 9.82 -13.40
CA GLU A 24 -11.00 9.19 -14.49
C GLU A 24 -9.55 9.70 -14.54
N GLU A 25 -9.32 11.00 -14.28
CA GLU A 25 -7.98 11.59 -14.26
C GLU A 25 -7.15 11.05 -13.09
N VAL A 26 -7.77 10.90 -11.91
CA VAL A 26 -7.12 10.27 -10.75
C VAL A 26 -6.79 8.80 -11.05
N ARG A 27 -7.70 8.06 -11.70
CA ARG A 27 -7.47 6.66 -12.06
C ARG A 27 -6.30 6.52 -13.03
N ASP A 28 -6.26 7.36 -14.06
CA ASP A 28 -5.20 7.32 -15.07
C ASP A 28 -3.84 7.69 -14.45
N SER A 29 -3.80 8.70 -13.56
CA SER A 29 -2.60 9.06 -12.80
C SER A 29 -2.10 7.93 -11.90
N LEU A 30 -3.02 7.25 -11.19
CA LEU A 30 -2.65 6.07 -10.38
C LEU A 30 -2.16 4.91 -11.25
N SER A 31 -2.73 4.72 -12.44
CA SER A 31 -2.26 3.71 -13.39
C SER A 31 -0.81 4.00 -13.85
N ASP A 32 -0.47 5.27 -14.06
CA ASP A 32 0.91 5.68 -14.35
C ASP A 32 1.84 5.40 -13.17
N VAL A 33 1.43 5.76 -11.94
CA VAL A 33 2.17 5.45 -10.71
C VAL A 33 2.35 3.95 -10.52
N ALA A 34 1.31 3.15 -10.74
CA ALA A 34 1.34 1.70 -10.66
C ALA A 34 2.31 1.11 -11.69
N THR A 35 2.29 1.64 -12.92
CA THR A 35 3.21 1.29 -14.00
C THR A 35 4.65 1.60 -13.57
N VAL A 36 4.93 2.82 -13.13
CA VAL A 36 6.25 3.23 -12.64
C VAL A 36 6.71 2.33 -11.49
N ASN A 37 5.88 2.09 -10.49
CA ASN A 37 6.23 1.26 -9.35
C ASN A 37 6.50 -0.21 -9.74
N ARG A 38 5.77 -0.72 -10.74
CA ARG A 38 5.97 -2.07 -11.30
C ARG A 38 7.27 -2.19 -12.10
N TYR A 39 7.56 -1.21 -12.97
CA TYR A 39 8.69 -1.28 -13.90
C TYR A 39 10.01 -0.72 -13.33
N LEU A 40 9.94 0.30 -12.47
CA LEU A 40 11.10 0.91 -11.82
C LEU A 40 11.37 0.35 -10.42
N SER A 41 11.05 -0.93 -10.21
CA SER A 41 11.51 -1.65 -9.01
C SER A 41 10.93 -1.20 -7.67
N GLY A 42 9.86 -0.39 -7.65
CA GLY A 42 9.27 0.19 -6.43
C GLY A 42 8.86 -0.87 -5.40
N TYR A 43 8.44 -2.06 -5.85
CA TYR A 43 8.08 -3.17 -4.95
C TYR A 43 9.21 -4.14 -4.65
N ARG A 44 10.40 -4.00 -5.26
CA ARG A 44 11.48 -4.98 -5.08
C ARG A 44 11.97 -5.04 -3.64
N VAL A 45 12.04 -3.90 -2.96
CA VAL A 45 12.46 -3.85 -1.55
C VAL A 45 11.41 -4.57 -0.69
N LEU A 46 10.14 -4.20 -0.82
CA LEU A 46 9.03 -4.87 -0.14
C LEU A 46 9.07 -6.38 -0.35
N LEU A 47 9.08 -6.83 -1.61
CA LEU A 47 9.04 -8.26 -1.94
C LEU A 47 10.31 -9.00 -1.49
N HIS A 48 11.47 -8.35 -1.48
CA HIS A 48 12.72 -8.93 -0.98
C HIS A 48 12.62 -9.24 0.52
N HIS A 49 12.12 -8.28 1.31
CA HIS A 49 11.97 -8.46 2.75
C HIS A 49 10.82 -9.40 3.10
N ALA A 50 9.65 -9.22 2.46
CA ALA A 50 8.50 -10.10 2.64
C ALA A 50 8.85 -11.57 2.35
N LYS A 51 9.64 -11.84 1.29
CA LYS A 51 10.09 -13.21 0.98
C LYS A 51 10.89 -13.84 2.11
N LYS A 52 11.70 -13.07 2.85
CA LYS A 52 12.49 -13.59 3.98
C LYS A 52 11.58 -13.89 5.17
N ILE A 53 10.66 -12.99 5.47
CA ILE A 53 9.71 -13.12 6.60
C ILE A 53 8.77 -14.31 6.37
N LEU A 54 8.16 -14.40 5.18
CA LEU A 54 7.24 -15.49 4.83
C LEU A 54 7.90 -16.88 4.86
N ARG A 55 9.23 -16.99 4.69
CA ARG A 55 9.95 -18.27 4.80
C ARG A 55 10.04 -18.80 6.23
N GLY A 56 9.99 -17.92 7.23
CA GLY A 56 10.05 -18.30 8.64
C GLY A 56 8.67 -18.45 9.28
N HIS A 57 7.60 -18.18 8.54
CA HIS A 57 6.23 -18.21 9.06
C HIS A 57 5.71 -19.64 9.18
N ASN A 58 4.98 -19.91 10.26
CA ASN A 58 4.28 -21.17 10.43
C ASN A 58 2.99 -21.18 9.60
N VAL A 59 2.85 -22.15 8.69
CA VAL A 59 1.71 -22.29 7.78
C VAL A 59 0.41 -22.75 8.45
N ASP A 60 0.43 -23.11 9.75
CA ASP A 60 -0.76 -23.51 10.52
C ASP A 60 -1.77 -22.36 10.71
N ARG A 61 -1.36 -21.11 10.46
CA ARG A 61 -2.25 -19.94 10.42
C ARG A 61 -1.88 -18.99 9.29
N ALA A 62 -2.85 -18.18 8.86
CA ALA A 62 -2.58 -17.12 7.91
C ALA A 62 -1.60 -16.09 8.47
N PHE A 63 -0.68 -15.65 7.60
CA PHE A 63 0.17 -14.48 7.84
C PHE A 63 -0.67 -13.22 7.66
N THR A 64 -0.74 -12.38 8.68
CA THR A 64 -1.61 -11.20 8.70
C THR A 64 -0.81 -9.95 8.39
N VAL A 65 -1.30 -9.14 7.45
CA VAL A 65 -0.63 -7.94 6.97
C VAL A 65 -1.54 -6.73 7.03
N LEU A 66 -1.01 -5.61 7.50
CA LEU A 66 -1.61 -4.28 7.33
C LEU A 66 -0.85 -3.53 6.23
N ASP A 67 -1.55 -3.01 5.24
CA ASP A 67 -1.01 -2.07 4.25
C ASP A 67 -1.68 -0.71 4.43
N ALA A 68 -0.91 0.28 4.87
CA ALA A 68 -1.40 1.60 5.26
C ALA A 68 -1.21 2.65 4.15
N ALA A 69 -2.28 3.37 3.82
CA ALA A 69 -2.41 4.23 2.64
C ALA A 69 -2.18 3.45 1.34
N THR A 70 -3.08 2.48 1.10
CA THR A 70 -2.92 1.45 0.07
C THR A 70 -3.07 1.96 -1.37
N GLY A 71 -3.72 3.11 -1.59
CA GLY A 71 -4.01 3.60 -2.94
C GLY A 71 -4.81 2.57 -3.75
N SER A 72 -4.28 2.18 -4.91
CA SER A 72 -4.83 1.17 -5.84
C SER A 72 -4.61 -0.29 -5.42
N ALA A 73 -4.01 -0.55 -4.25
CA ALA A 73 -3.71 -1.89 -3.72
C ALA A 73 -2.73 -2.74 -4.56
N ASP A 74 -1.88 -2.12 -5.39
CA ASP A 74 -0.85 -2.83 -6.16
C ASP A 74 0.15 -3.62 -5.28
N GLN A 75 0.53 -3.07 -4.11
CA GLN A 75 1.43 -3.72 -3.16
C GLN A 75 0.80 -4.94 -2.49
N PRO A 76 -0.42 -4.85 -1.93
CA PRO A 76 -1.21 -6.00 -1.51
C PRO A 76 -1.27 -7.09 -2.57
N ILE A 77 -1.57 -6.74 -3.84
CA ILE A 77 -1.65 -7.69 -4.95
C ILE A 77 -0.29 -8.38 -5.20
N ALA A 78 0.80 -7.62 -5.22
CA ALA A 78 2.14 -8.17 -5.40
C ALA A 78 2.53 -9.13 -4.26
N LEU A 79 2.17 -8.79 -3.02
CA LEU A 79 2.43 -9.60 -1.85
C LEU A 79 1.58 -10.89 -1.84
N ALA A 80 0.30 -10.80 -2.18
CA ALA A 80 -0.59 -11.95 -2.34
C ALA A 80 -0.03 -12.94 -3.38
N LYS A 81 0.42 -12.44 -4.55
CA LYS A 81 1.09 -13.27 -5.57
C LYS A 81 2.33 -14.00 -5.03
N LEU A 82 3.15 -13.29 -4.25
CA LEU A 82 4.35 -13.88 -3.64
C LEU A 82 3.98 -14.99 -2.62
N ALA A 83 2.99 -14.73 -1.77
CA ALA A 83 2.51 -15.68 -0.76
C ALA A 83 1.92 -16.95 -1.42
N ARG A 84 1.07 -16.78 -2.44
CA ARG A 84 0.54 -17.89 -3.27
C ARG A 84 1.67 -18.73 -3.86
N LYS A 85 2.68 -18.09 -4.47
CA LYS A 85 3.86 -18.79 -5.03
C LYS A 85 4.66 -19.56 -3.96
N LYS A 86 4.56 -19.17 -2.70
CA LYS A 86 5.25 -19.79 -1.57
C LYS A 86 4.41 -20.82 -0.83
N GLY A 87 3.12 -20.97 -1.16
CA GLY A 87 2.20 -21.83 -0.44
C GLY A 87 1.95 -21.35 1.00
N VAL A 88 2.10 -20.05 1.26
CA VAL A 88 1.87 -19.47 2.59
C VAL A 88 0.49 -18.82 2.59
N PRO A 89 -0.44 -19.27 3.46
CA PRO A 89 -1.72 -18.59 3.64
C PRO A 89 -1.49 -17.16 4.14
N ILE A 90 -2.15 -16.18 3.54
CA ILE A 90 -2.00 -14.76 3.87
C ILE A 90 -3.38 -14.10 3.97
N GLN A 91 -3.49 -13.09 4.82
CA GLN A 91 -4.62 -12.16 4.87
C GLN A 91 -4.07 -10.74 4.91
N ILE A 92 -4.51 -9.88 4.01
CA ILE A 92 -4.03 -8.51 3.87
C ILE A 92 -5.20 -7.57 4.15
N THR A 93 -5.04 -6.70 5.14
CA THR A 93 -5.93 -5.56 5.39
C THR A 93 -5.29 -4.33 4.79
N ALA A 94 -5.86 -3.83 3.71
CA ALA A 94 -5.39 -2.67 2.99
C ALA A 94 -6.29 -1.49 3.33
N ILE A 95 -5.69 -0.43 3.87
CA ILE A 95 -6.42 0.72 4.40
C ILE A 95 -6.08 2.00 3.66
N ASP A 96 -7.08 2.85 3.50
CA ASP A 96 -6.91 4.19 2.98
C ASP A 96 -7.95 5.13 3.59
N ILE A 97 -7.61 6.41 3.76
CA ILE A 97 -8.55 7.42 4.23
C ILE A 97 -9.50 7.83 3.09
N ASN A 98 -9.03 7.75 1.83
CA ASN A 98 -9.73 8.22 0.66
C ASN A 98 -10.62 7.13 0.03
N ALA A 99 -11.93 7.35 0.05
CA ALA A 99 -12.91 6.42 -0.53
C ALA A 99 -12.74 6.22 -2.05
N LYS A 100 -12.24 7.21 -2.79
CA LYS A 100 -11.94 7.08 -4.23
C LYS A 100 -10.84 6.04 -4.47
N MET A 101 -9.80 6.05 -3.65
CA MET A 101 -8.70 5.07 -3.71
C MET A 101 -9.22 3.67 -3.45
N LEU A 102 -10.02 3.49 -2.40
CA LEU A 102 -10.62 2.18 -2.09
C LEU A 102 -11.58 1.69 -3.16
N LYS A 103 -12.30 2.59 -3.83
CA LYS A 103 -13.13 2.23 -4.99
C LYS A 103 -12.29 1.66 -6.13
N MET A 104 -11.17 2.30 -6.46
CA MET A 104 -10.26 1.82 -7.50
C MET A 104 -9.60 0.50 -7.10
N ALA A 105 -9.09 0.40 -5.87
CA ALA A 105 -8.52 -0.82 -5.33
C ALA A 105 -9.50 -2.00 -5.38
N LYS A 106 -10.79 -1.76 -5.12
CA LYS A 106 -11.82 -2.80 -5.15
C LYS A 106 -11.91 -3.50 -6.50
N ASP A 107 -11.74 -2.75 -7.58
CA ASP A 107 -11.78 -3.30 -8.94
C ASP A 107 -10.50 -4.11 -9.24
N GLU A 108 -9.34 -3.66 -8.76
CA GLU A 108 -8.05 -4.34 -8.94
C GLU A 108 -7.94 -5.65 -8.13
N ILE A 109 -8.55 -5.72 -6.94
CA ILE A 109 -8.39 -6.87 -6.04
C ILE A 109 -9.38 -8.01 -6.30
N GLN A 110 -10.22 -7.95 -7.34
CA GLN A 110 -11.30 -8.93 -7.57
C GLN A 110 -10.82 -10.41 -7.59
N GLN A 111 -9.58 -10.66 -8.02
CA GLN A 111 -8.98 -12.00 -8.07
C GLN A 111 -8.22 -12.39 -6.79
N TYR A 112 -8.29 -11.57 -5.74
CA TYR A 112 -7.50 -11.67 -4.51
C TYR A 112 -8.40 -11.60 -3.27
N PRO A 113 -9.19 -12.65 -2.99
CA PRO A 113 -10.08 -12.71 -1.82
C PRO A 113 -9.35 -12.63 -0.48
N GLU A 114 -8.03 -12.86 -0.46
CA GLU A 114 -7.19 -12.64 0.72
C GLU A 114 -6.96 -11.16 1.07
N ILE A 115 -7.37 -10.22 0.21
CA ILE A 115 -7.22 -8.78 0.43
C ILE A 115 -8.58 -8.19 0.83
N ARG A 116 -8.60 -7.49 1.97
CA ARG A 116 -9.76 -6.73 2.46
C ARG A 116 -9.44 -5.25 2.51
N LEU A 117 -10.36 -4.44 2.00
CA LEU A 117 -10.29 -2.98 2.05
C LEU A 117 -11.00 -2.43 3.28
N VAL A 118 -10.40 -1.47 3.98
CA VAL A 118 -11.01 -0.76 5.10
C VAL A 118 -10.74 0.74 4.97
N GLN A 119 -11.78 1.56 5.06
CA GLN A 119 -11.61 3.00 5.12
C GLN A 119 -11.32 3.44 6.54
N CYS A 120 -10.14 3.97 6.80
CA CYS A 120 -9.77 4.57 8.09
C CYS A 120 -8.56 5.50 7.98
N ASP A 121 -8.37 6.31 9.01
CA ASP A 121 -7.16 7.10 9.21
C ASP A 121 -6.05 6.22 9.80
N VAL A 122 -4.87 6.25 9.20
CA VAL A 122 -3.67 5.55 9.69
C VAL A 122 -3.23 6.04 11.08
N LEU A 123 -3.58 7.26 11.46
CA LEU A 123 -3.32 7.81 12.79
C LEU A 123 -4.38 7.40 13.84
N ALA A 124 -5.48 6.78 13.41
CA ALA A 124 -6.58 6.33 14.27
C ALA A 124 -7.07 4.93 13.85
N LEU A 125 -6.15 3.95 13.92
CA LEU A 125 -6.42 2.58 13.49
C LEU A 125 -7.51 1.90 14.34
N PRO A 126 -8.56 1.32 13.72
CA PRO A 126 -9.62 0.60 14.41
C PRO A 126 -9.25 -0.87 14.70
N PHE A 127 -7.96 -1.14 14.92
CA PHE A 127 -7.39 -2.49 15.09
C PHE A 127 -6.76 -2.61 16.48
N ARG A 128 -6.65 -3.83 16.99
CA ARG A 128 -6.01 -4.10 18.27
C ARG A 128 -4.48 -4.06 18.11
N ASP A 129 -3.81 -3.76 19.21
CA ASP A 129 -2.36 -3.93 19.27
C ASP A 129 -1.97 -5.38 18.97
N ASN A 130 -0.88 -5.55 18.21
CA ASN A 130 -0.34 -6.85 17.80
C ASN A 130 -1.33 -7.71 16.97
N GLU A 131 -2.30 -7.09 16.28
CA GLU A 131 -3.24 -7.80 15.40
C GLU A 131 -2.59 -8.30 14.08
N PHE A 132 -1.48 -7.67 13.65
CA PHE A 132 -0.81 -7.97 12.39
C PHE A 132 0.61 -8.48 12.60
N ASP A 133 1.02 -9.47 11.81
CA ASP A 133 2.40 -9.97 11.78
C ASP A 133 3.35 -9.01 11.04
N PHE A 134 2.82 -8.21 10.12
CA PHE A 134 3.59 -7.28 9.31
C PHE A 134 2.77 -6.05 8.93
N ALA A 135 3.36 -4.87 9.10
CA ALA A 135 2.78 -3.60 8.67
C ALA A 135 3.65 -2.97 7.57
N ILE A 136 2.99 -2.47 6.53
CA ILE A 136 3.58 -1.79 5.39
C ILE A 136 3.03 -0.37 5.37
N ASN A 137 3.91 0.59 5.18
CA ASN A 137 3.55 1.95 4.82
C ASN A 137 4.56 2.40 3.78
N ASN A 138 4.09 2.65 2.56
CA ASN A 138 4.96 3.03 1.45
C ASN A 138 4.50 4.35 0.85
N LEU A 139 5.47 5.22 0.57
CA LEU A 139 5.29 6.51 -0.09
C LEU A 139 4.32 7.49 0.60
N SER A 140 3.77 7.23 1.79
CA SER A 140 2.79 8.12 2.44
C SER A 140 3.25 8.80 3.73
N LEU A 141 4.39 8.38 4.33
CA LEU A 141 4.93 9.04 5.53
C LEU A 141 5.15 10.55 5.37
N HIS A 142 5.30 11.03 4.14
CA HIS A 142 5.54 12.44 3.88
C HIS A 142 4.28 13.32 4.06
N HIS A 143 3.08 12.73 4.13
CA HIS A 143 1.84 13.41 4.52
C HIS A 143 1.69 13.55 6.04
N PHE A 144 2.49 12.83 6.84
CA PHE A 144 2.37 12.88 8.29
C PHE A 144 2.96 14.21 8.77
N LYS A 145 2.14 14.99 9.48
CA LYS A 145 2.62 16.17 10.21
C LYS A 145 3.18 15.69 11.54
N LEU A 146 4.42 16.09 11.83
CA LEU A 146 4.95 15.94 13.19
C LEU A 146 4.08 16.82 14.10
N GLY A 147 3.45 16.19 15.10
CA GLY A 147 2.68 16.88 16.13
C GLY A 147 3.56 17.74 17.03
#